data_AF-A0ABD2WGJ5-F1
#
_entry.id   AF-A0ABD2WGJ5-F1
#
_cell.length_a   1.000
_cell.length_b   1.000
_cell.length_c   1.000
_cell.angle_alpha   90.00
_cell.angle_beta   90.00
_cell.angle_gamma   90.00
#
_symmetry.space_group_name_H-M   'P 1'
#
loop_
_entity.id
_entity.type
_entity.pdbx_description
1 polymer ?
#
loop_
_entity_poly.entity_id
_entity_poly.type
_entity_poly.pdbx_seq_one_letter_code
_entity_poly.pdbx_strand_id
1 'polypeptide(L)'
;MADPSSDPAGLDSGVACLTVAILGALDIVAPTQVVTVKPKYRPWCDGEVHVLTKRRDSAYRRARRSPTSANVISYRRLRSCARYALERAKTTYFWLSVEGQIGPLKS
;
A
#
# COMPACT_ATOMS: atom_id res chain seq x y z
N MET A 1 7.09 41.35 42.49
CA MET A 1 8.04 40.28 42.82
C MET A 1 7.70 39.10 41.92
N ALA A 2 8.48 38.91 40.85
CA ALA A 2 8.38 37.74 39.99
C ALA A 2 9.33 36.68 40.55
N ASP A 3 8.84 35.45 40.69
CA ASP A 3 9.59 34.31 41.22
C ASP A 3 10.73 33.96 40.22
N PRO A 4 12.02 34.04 40.59
CA PRO A 4 13.14 33.74 39.69
C PRO A 4 13.38 32.23 39.50
N SER A 5 12.45 31.39 39.93
CA SER A 5 12.59 29.93 40.01
C SER A 5 12.05 29.17 38.79
N SER A 6 11.33 29.81 37.87
CA SER A 6 10.84 29.18 36.65
C SER A 6 11.74 29.52 35.45
N ASP A 7 12.93 28.94 35.39
CA ASP A 7 13.81 29.01 34.22
C ASP A 7 13.35 27.95 33.20
N PRO A 8 12.56 28.31 32.16
CA PRO A 8 11.98 27.33 31.24
C PRO A 8 13.07 26.56 30.48
N ALA A 9 14.25 27.16 30.30
CA ALA A 9 15.39 26.57 29.63
C ALA A 9 15.95 25.33 30.36
N GLY A 10 15.89 25.31 31.69
CA GLY A 10 16.35 24.17 32.49
C GLY A 10 15.40 22.97 32.42
N LEU A 11 14.10 23.24 32.42
CA LEU A 11 13.06 22.22 32.24
C LEU A 11 13.13 21.62 30.83
N ASP A 12 13.27 22.47 29.82
CA ASP A 12 13.40 22.06 28.42
C ASP A 12 14.65 21.20 28.19
N SER A 13 15.77 21.55 28.85
CA SER A 13 16.98 20.74 28.83
C SER A 13 16.81 19.38 29.52
N GLY A 14 16.07 19.32 30.64
CA GLY A 14 15.79 18.08 31.35
C GLY A 14 14.89 17.14 30.53
N VAL A 15 13.86 17.68 29.89
CA VAL A 15 12.96 16.95 29.00
C VAL A 15 13.72 16.42 27.78
N ALA A 16 14.64 17.21 27.21
CA ALA A 16 15.48 16.78 26.11
C ALA A 16 16.37 15.58 26.49
N CYS A 17 17.02 15.64 27.66
CA CYS A 17 17.83 14.53 28.17
C CYS A 17 17.01 13.25 28.39
N LEU A 18 15.83 13.37 28.99
CA LEU A 18 14.92 12.23 29.18
C LEU A 18 14.46 11.64 27.85
N THR A 19 14.12 12.49 26.89
CA THR A 19 13.69 12.07 25.55
C THR A 19 14.80 11.27 24.86
N VAL A 20 16.05 11.75 24.92
CA VAL A 20 17.20 11.03 24.34
C VAL A 20 17.41 9.68 25.03
N ALA A 21 17.33 9.62 26.36
CA ALA A 21 17.50 8.37 27.11
C ALA A 21 16.40 7.35 26.77
N ILE A 22 15.15 7.79 26.66
CA ILE A 22 14.01 6.94 26.29
C ILE A 22 14.16 6.44 24.86
N LEU A 23 14.50 7.31 23.90
CA LEU A 23 14.70 6.92 22.52
C LEU A 23 15.86 5.92 22.37
N GLY A 24 16.97 6.14 23.08
CA GLY A 24 18.09 5.20 23.10
C GLY A 24 17.71 3.83 23.69
N ALA A 25 16.90 3.81 24.75
CA ALA A 25 16.39 2.56 25.31
C ALA A 25 15.42 1.85 24.36
N LEU A 26 14.58 2.60 23.66
CA LEU A 26 13.66 2.07 22.65
C LEU A 26 14.40 1.48 21.45
N ASP A 27 15.48 2.11 20.98
CA ASP A 27 16.28 1.57 19.88
C ASP A 27 16.96 0.24 20.24
N ILE A 28 17.27 0.01 21.53
CA ILE A 28 17.83 -1.26 22.01
C ILE A 28 16.74 -2.34 22.11
N VAL A 29 15.58 -2.00 22.67
CA VAL A 29 14.50 -2.97 22.94
C VAL A 29 13.64 -3.27 21.70
N ALA A 30 13.46 -2.28 20.84
CA ALA A 30 12.62 -2.32 19.65
C ALA A 30 13.32 -1.59 18.48
N PRO A 31 14.44 -2.15 17.97
CA PRO A 31 15.19 -1.53 16.89
C PRO A 31 14.28 -1.33 15.68
N THR A 32 14.38 -0.17 15.03
CA THR A 32 13.64 0.10 13.80
C THR A 32 14.08 -0.88 12.72
N GLN A 33 13.22 -1.83 12.38
CA GLN A 33 13.46 -2.78 11.30
C GLN A 33 12.79 -2.31 10.01
N VAL A 34 13.53 -2.37 8.90
CA VAL A 34 12.94 -2.21 7.57
C VAL A 34 12.19 -3.49 7.23
N VAL A 35 10.88 -3.50 7.46
CA VAL A 35 10.02 -4.63 7.10
C VAL A 35 9.66 -4.54 5.62
N THR A 36 10.07 -5.53 4.84
CA THR A 36 9.58 -5.69 3.48
C THR A 36 8.19 -6.34 3.52
N VAL A 37 7.14 -5.55 3.29
CA VAL A 37 5.77 -6.07 3.20
C VAL A 37 5.66 -6.95 1.95
N LYS A 38 5.61 -8.27 2.15
CA LYS A 38 5.34 -9.20 1.05
C LYS A 38 3.92 -8.95 0.52
N PRO A 39 3.73 -8.83 -0.81
CA PRO A 39 2.40 -8.70 -1.36
C PRO A 39 1.58 -9.95 -1.01
N LYS A 40 0.38 -9.74 -0.44
CA LYS A 40 -0.55 -10.85 -0.17
C LYS A 40 -0.81 -11.62 -1.46
N TYR A 41 -0.75 -12.94 -1.38
CA TYR A 41 -1.08 -13.81 -2.50
C TYR A 41 -2.53 -13.56 -2.93
N ARG A 42 -2.72 -13.39 -4.26
CA ARG A 42 -4.03 -13.15 -4.87
C ARG A 42 -4.30 -14.29 -5.83
N PRO A 43 -4.92 -15.40 -5.39
CA PRO A 43 -5.13 -16.60 -6.22
C PRO A 43 -6.01 -16.31 -7.44
N TRP A 44 -6.94 -15.35 -7.33
CA TRP A 44 -7.79 -14.90 -8.43
C TRP A 44 -7.08 -13.96 -9.41
N CYS A 45 -5.84 -13.54 -9.14
CA CYS A 45 -5.09 -12.64 -10.01
C CYS A 45 -4.31 -13.44 -11.05
N ASP A 46 -5.07 -13.99 -12.01
CA ASP A 46 -4.52 -14.77 -13.12
C ASP A 46 -3.67 -13.91 -14.08
N GLY A 47 -2.87 -14.56 -14.92
CA GLY A 47 -1.99 -13.92 -15.91
C GLY A 47 -2.72 -12.95 -16.82
N GLU A 48 -3.97 -13.25 -17.19
CA GLU A 48 -4.82 -12.37 -18.00
C GLU A 48 -5.12 -11.04 -17.28
N VAL A 49 -5.56 -11.11 -16.02
CA VAL A 49 -5.88 -9.93 -15.20
C VAL A 49 -4.64 -9.05 -15.02
N HIS A 50 -3.47 -9.67 -14.83
CA HIS A 50 -2.20 -8.97 -14.72
C HIS A 50 -1.82 -8.24 -16.00
N VAL A 51 -1.95 -8.89 -17.15
CA VAL A 51 -1.66 -8.30 -18.47
C VAL A 51 -2.59 -7.12 -18.74
N LEU A 52 -3.88 -7.27 -18.49
CA LEU A 52 -4.86 -6.19 -18.68
C LEU A 52 -4.59 -5.00 -17.75
N THR A 53 -4.22 -5.27 -16.49
CA THR A 53 -3.85 -4.24 -15.51
C THR A 53 -2.60 -3.47 -15.97
N LYS A 54 -1.55 -4.16 -16.41
CA LYS A 54 -0.34 -3.52 -16.96
C LYS A 54 -0.64 -2.67 -18.20
N ARG A 55 -1.50 -3.14 -19.09
CA ARG A 55 -1.93 -2.40 -20.29
C ARG A 55 -2.70 -1.14 -19.91
N ARG A 56 -3.65 -1.25 -18.96
CA ARG A 56 -4.38 -0.11 -18.39
C ARG A 56 -3.44 0.92 -17.80
N ASP A 57 -2.46 0.51 -17.00
CA ASP A 57 -1.53 1.43 -16.32
C ASP A 57 -0.61 2.14 -17.31
N SER A 58 -0.21 1.43 -18.37
CA SER A 58 0.56 2.02 -19.46
C SER A 58 -0.27 3.04 -20.25
N ALA A 59 -1.54 2.73 -20.54
CA ALA A 59 -2.46 3.66 -21.19
C ALA A 59 -2.79 4.88 -20.31
N TYR A 60 -2.94 4.69 -19.00
CA TYR A 60 -3.10 5.79 -18.05
C TYR A 60 -1.89 6.74 -18.07
N ARG A 61 -0.67 6.18 -17.97
CA ARG A 61 0.56 6.97 -18.05
C ARG A 61 0.65 7.74 -19.38
N ARG A 62 0.26 7.12 -20.49
CA ARG A 62 0.22 7.78 -21.81
C ARG A 62 -0.81 8.92 -21.85
N ALA A 63 -2.04 8.67 -21.41
CA ALA A 63 -3.10 9.68 -21.38
C ALA A 63 -2.78 10.85 -20.44
N ARG A 64 -2.10 10.58 -19.31
CA ARG A 64 -1.65 11.62 -18.39
C ARG A 64 -0.52 12.48 -18.98
N ARG A 65 0.42 11.88 -19.71
CA ARG A 65 1.52 12.62 -20.38
C ARG A 65 1.05 13.37 -21.62
N SER A 66 0.13 12.79 -22.39
CA SER A 66 -0.40 13.36 -23.62
C SER A 66 -1.93 13.12 -23.69
N PRO A 67 -2.74 14.08 -23.24
CA PRO A 67 -4.18 13.92 -23.06
C PRO A 67 -4.96 14.10 -24.36
N THR A 68 -4.58 13.40 -25.43
CA THR A 68 -5.36 13.35 -26.66
C THR A 68 -6.65 12.55 -26.46
N SER A 69 -7.69 12.87 -27.24
CA SER A 69 -8.97 12.13 -27.21
C SER A 69 -8.76 10.63 -27.42
N ALA A 70 -7.88 10.25 -28.35
CA ALA A 70 -7.52 8.86 -28.61
C ALA A 70 -6.90 8.16 -27.39
N ASN A 71 -5.95 8.82 -26.70
CA ASN A 71 -5.31 8.25 -25.51
C ASN A 71 -6.30 8.10 -24.35
N VAL A 72 -7.18 9.07 -24.15
CA VAL A 72 -8.22 9.02 -23.11
C VAL A 72 -9.23 7.90 -23.41
N ILE A 73 -9.69 7.77 -24.66
CA ILE A 73 -10.59 6.68 -25.07
C ILE A 73 -9.93 5.32 -24.88
N SER A 74 -8.66 5.18 -25.28
CA SER A 74 -7.88 3.95 -25.10
C SER A 74 -7.78 3.56 -23.62
N TYR A 75 -7.45 4.52 -22.74
CA TYR A 75 -7.42 4.29 -21.30
C TYR A 75 -8.80 3.89 -20.75
N ARG A 76 -9.88 4.58 -21.14
CA ARG A 76 -11.25 4.25 -20.68
C ARG A 76 -11.64 2.83 -21.07
N ARG A 77 -11.37 2.41 -22.31
CA ARG A 77 -11.62 1.03 -22.77
C ARG A 77 -10.85 0.02 -21.92
N LEU A 78 -9.54 0.21 -21.77
CA LEU A 78 -8.71 -0.70 -20.97
C LEU A 78 -9.07 -0.73 -19.49
N ARG A 79 -9.52 0.41 -18.92
CA ARG A 79 -10.05 0.47 -17.55
C ARG A 79 -11.29 -0.41 -17.39
N SER A 80 -12.23 -0.35 -18.33
CA SER A 80 -13.43 -1.19 -18.31
C SER A 80 -13.09 -2.67 -18.48
N CYS A 81 -12.22 -3.02 -19.44
CA CYS A 81 -11.78 -4.40 -19.66
C CYS A 81 -11.08 -4.98 -18.43
N ALA A 82 -10.13 -4.25 -17.84
CA ALA A 82 -9.43 -4.70 -16.64
C ALA A 82 -10.38 -4.87 -15.44
N ARG A 83 -11.36 -3.98 -15.29
CA ARG A 83 -12.40 -4.11 -14.25
C ARG A 83 -13.23 -5.37 -14.45
N TYR A 84 -13.73 -5.60 -15.66
CA TYR A 84 -14.55 -6.78 -15.97
C TYR A 84 -13.78 -8.08 -15.74
N ALA A 85 -12.54 -8.17 -16.24
CA ALA A 85 -11.69 -9.35 -16.05
C ALA A 85 -11.42 -9.62 -14.55
N LEU A 86 -11.16 -8.57 -13.78
CA LEU A 86 -10.91 -8.69 -12.34
C LEU A 86 -12.15 -9.16 -11.57
N GLU A 87 -13.33 -8.63 -11.87
CA GLU A 87 -14.57 -9.08 -11.24
C GLU A 87 -14.93 -10.51 -11.67
N ARG A 88 -14.75 -10.85 -12.93
CA ARG A 88 -14.93 -12.23 -13.42
C ARG A 88 -14.01 -13.20 -12.67
N ALA A 89 -12.71 -12.88 -12.56
CA ALA A 89 -11.75 -13.75 -11.90
C ALA A 89 -12.04 -13.95 -10.41
N LYS A 90 -12.47 -12.89 -9.70
CA LYS A 90 -12.94 -13.01 -8.31
C LYS A 90 -14.16 -13.91 -8.19
N THR A 91 -15.17 -13.70 -9.05
CA THR A 91 -16.41 -14.48 -9.03
C THR A 91 -16.12 -15.94 -9.33
N THR A 92 -15.31 -16.23 -10.35
CA THR A 92 -14.87 -17.60 -10.66
C THR A 92 -14.15 -18.23 -9.48
N TYR A 93 -13.17 -17.54 -8.89
CA TYR A 93 -12.46 -18.05 -7.72
C TYR A 93 -13.39 -18.31 -6.53
N PHE A 94 -14.35 -17.41 -6.27
CA PHE A 94 -15.34 -17.58 -5.21
C PHE A 94 -16.17 -18.84 -5.42
N TRP A 95 -16.74 -19.04 -6.61
CA TRP A 95 -17.55 -20.23 -6.91
C TRP A 95 -16.74 -21.53 -6.83
N LEU A 96 -15.53 -21.55 -7.40
CA LEU A 96 -14.63 -22.70 -7.31
C LEU A 96 -14.24 -23.03 -5.86
N SER A 97 -14.14 -22.01 -4.99
CA SER A 97 -13.87 -22.20 -3.56
C SER A 97 -15.10 -22.75 -2.82
N VAL A 98 -16.31 -22.29 -3.17
CA VAL A 98 -17.57 -22.80 -2.60
C VAL A 98 -17.80 -24.26 -2.99
N GLU A 99 -17.48 -24.63 -4.23
CA GLU A 99 -17.59 -26.00 -4.73
C GLU A 99 -16.49 -26.94 -4.20
N GLY A 100 -15.55 -26.44 -3.40
CA GLY A 100 -14.45 -27.24 -2.84
C GLY A 100 -13.39 -27.65 -3.86
N GLN A 101 -13.39 -27.07 -5.06
CA GLN A 101 -12.42 -27.39 -6.12
C GLN A 101 -11.05 -26.74 -5.89
N ILE A 102 -10.96 -25.75 -4.98
CA ILE A 102 -9.72 -25.09 -4.61
C ILE A 102 -9.46 -25.31 -3.12
N GLY A 103 -8.31 -25.91 -2.80
CA GLY A 103 -7.87 -26.12 -1.41
C GLY A 103 -7.68 -24.80 -0.65
N PRO A 104 -7.64 -24.84 0.70
CA PRO A 104 -7.51 -23.64 1.52
C PRO A 104 -6.25 -22.85 1.13
N LEU A 105 -6.38 -21.52 1.12
CA LEU A 105 -5.28 -20.62 0.83
C LEU A 105 -4.14 -20.90 1.82
N LYS A 106 -3.02 -21.41 1.32
CA LYS A 106 -1.79 -21.53 2.11
C LYS A 106 -1.36 -20.10 2.51
N SER A 107 -1.48 -19.82 3.81
CA SER A 107 -1.12 -18.56 4.46
C SER A 107 0.37 -18.28 4.40
#